data_AF-A0A519TPA7-F1
#
_entry.id   AF-A0A519TPA7-F1
#
_cell.length_a   1.000
_cell.length_b   1.000
_cell.length_c   1.000
_cell.angle_alpha   90.00
_cell.angle_beta   90.00
_cell.angle_gamma   90.00
#
_symmetry.space_group_name_H-M   'P 1'
#
loop_
_entity.id
_entity.type
_entity.pdbx_description
1 polymer ?
#
loop_
_entity_poly.entity_id
_entity_poly.type
_entity_poly.pdbx_seq_one_letter_code
_entity_poly.pdbx_strand_id
1 'polypeptide(L)' 'MSDSIYDAVVVGSGPNGLAAAITLQQAGLSVLLLEGKTELVGGLRTAKLTLPGFRHDICSAIH' A
#
# COMPACT_ATOMS: atom_id res chain seq x y z
N MET A 1 11.66 -12.01 25.90
CA MET A 1 11.86 -11.06 24.79
C MET A 1 10.87 -11.47 23.72
N SER A 2 9.98 -10.59 23.29
CA SER A 2 9.07 -10.93 22.19
C SER A 2 9.91 -11.07 20.93
N ASP A 3 10.08 -12.30 20.43
CA ASP A 3 10.56 -12.52 19.09
C ASP A 3 9.46 -12.03 18.14
N SER A 4 9.53 -10.75 17.79
CA SER A 4 8.72 -10.22 16.70
C SER A 4 9.20 -10.91 15.43
N ILE A 5 8.30 -11.60 14.75
CA ILE A 5 8.56 -12.29 13.47
C ILE A 5 8.96 -11.29 12.37
N TYR A 6 8.71 -10.00 12.60
CA TYR A 6 9.02 -8.90 11.70
C TYR A 6 9.96 -7.89 12.36
N ASP A 7 10.92 -7.39 11.58
CA ASP A 7 11.81 -6.29 11.96
C ASP A 7 11.12 -4.93 11.92
N ALA A 8 10.11 -4.77 11.06
CA ALA A 8 9.33 -3.54 10.95
C ALA A 8 7.86 -3.80 10.62
N VAL A 9 6.98 -2.92 11.12
CA VAL A 9 5.55 -2.90 10.77
C VAL A 9 5.20 -1.55 10.15
N VAL A 10 4.61 -1.58 8.96
CA VAL A 10 4.12 -0.40 8.24
C VAL A 10 2.59 -0.45 8.24
N VAL A 11 1.94 0.63 8.69
CA VAL A 11 0.47 0.73 8.74
C VAL A 11 0.01 1.72 7.68
N GLY A 12 -0.82 1.22 6.76
CA GLY A 12 -1.36 1.94 5.60
C GLY A 12 -0.62 1.57 4.31
N SER A 13 -1.36 1.11 3.30
CA SER A 13 -0.85 0.77 1.96
C SER A 13 -1.00 1.91 0.96
N GLY A 14 -0.95 3.16 1.44
CA GLY A 14 -0.85 4.34 0.56
C GLY A 14 0.53 4.42 -0.13
N PRO A 15 0.75 5.40 -1.04
CA PRO A 15 2.03 5.57 -1.74
C PRO A 15 3.24 5.59 -0.80
N ASN A 16 3.15 6.34 0.30
CA ASN A 16 4.24 6.46 1.27
C ASN A 16 4.47 5.17 2.05
N GLY A 17 3.40 4.46 2.43
CA GLY A 17 3.51 3.19 3.15
C GLY A 17 4.12 2.10 2.29
N LEU A 18 3.72 2.02 1.01
CA LEU A 18 4.34 1.11 0.04
C LEU A 18 5.79 1.48 -0.21
N ALA A 19 6.11 2.76 -0.39
CA ALA A 19 7.49 3.22 -0.56
C ALA A 19 8.35 2.83 0.65
N ALA A 20 7.89 3.10 1.86
CA ALA A 20 8.59 2.73 3.10
C ALA A 20 8.78 1.21 3.22
N ALA A 21 7.74 0.41 2.96
CA ALA A 21 7.82 -1.05 3.02
C ALA A 21 8.83 -1.60 2.01
N ILE A 22 8.83 -1.09 0.77
CA ILE A 22 9.80 -1.49 -0.27
C ILE A 22 11.22 -1.12 0.16
N THR A 23 11.44 0.11 0.64
CA THR A 23 12.77 0.55 1.09
C THR A 23 13.30 -0.32 2.23
N LEU A 24 12.47 -0.65 3.22
CA LEU A 24 12.87 -1.50 4.35
C LEU A 24 13.14 -2.94 3.89
N GLN A 25 12.32 -3.48 2.99
CA GLN A 25 12.52 -4.82 2.43
C GLN A 25 13.79 -4.91 1.58
N GLN A 26 14.11 -3.88 0.79
CA GLN A 26 15.36 -3.78 0.03
C GLN A 26 16.59 -3.69 0.93
N ALA A 27 16.45 -3.16 2.15
CA ALA A 27 17.49 -3.17 3.18
C ALA A 27 17.64 -4.53 3.88
N GLY A 28 16.87 -5.56 3.49
CA GLY A 28 16.96 -6.92 4.02
C GLY A 28 16.10 -7.18 5.26
N LEU A 29 15.22 -6.25 5.64
CA LEU A 29 14.34 -6.39 6.80
C LEU A 29 13.09 -7.21 6.45
N SER A 30 12.63 -8.01 7.41
CA SER A 30 11.31 -8.63 7.39
C SER A 30 10.24 -7.59 7.76
N VAL A 31 9.33 -7.29 6.83
CA VAL A 31 8.36 -6.19 6.99
C VAL A 31 6.93 -6.73 6.94
N LEU A 32 6.11 -6.31 7.90
CA LEU A 32 4.65 -6.51 7.87
C LEU A 32 3.98 -5.20 7.42
N LEU A 33 3.27 -5.23 6.29
CA LEU A 33 2.43 -4.13 5.82
C LEU A 33 0.96 -4.42 6.15
N LEU A 34 0.32 -3.52 6.89
CA LEU A 34 -1.09 -3.63 7.29
C LEU A 34 -1.93 -2.56 6.57
N GLU A 35 -3.12 -2.93 6.10
CA GLU A 35 -4.09 -2.01 5.50
C GLU A 35 -5.45 -2.20 6.18
N GLY A 36 -6.14 -1.10 6.47
CA GLY A 36 -7.46 -1.13 7.12
C GLY A 36 -8.61 -1.42 6.15
N LYS A 37 -8.38 -1.24 4.84
CA LYS A 37 -9.35 -1.54 3.78
C LYS A 37 -9.17 -2.96 3.23
N THR A 38 -10.24 -3.49 2.65
CA THR A 38 -10.26 -4.81 2.01
C THR A 38 -9.45 -4.87 0.72
N GLU A 39 -9.15 -3.73 0.12
CA GLU A 39 -8.31 -3.62 -1.08
C GLU A 39 -6.99 -2.94 -0.71
N LEU A 40 -5.90 -3.53 -1.18
CA LEU A 40 -4.58 -2.91 -1.16
C LEU A 40 -4.61 -1.64 -2.00
N VAL A 41 -3.73 -0.71 -1.64
CA VAL A 41 -3.46 0.54 -2.35
C VAL A 41 -4.46 1.64 -1.97
N GLY A 42 -4.11 2.41 -0.94
CA GLY A 42 -4.92 3.51 -0.41
C GLY A 42 -5.31 4.55 -1.48
N GLY A 43 -4.39 5.46 -1.82
CA GLY A 43 -4.63 6.61 -2.70
C GLY A 43 -4.32 6.40 -4.18
N LEU A 44 -3.95 5.18 -4.62
CA LEU A 44 -3.68 4.86 -6.04
C LEU A 44 -4.69 3.83 -6.53
N ARG A 45 -5.98 4.15 -6.40
CA ARG A 45 -7.03 3.24 -6.82
C ARG A 45 -7.42 3.53 -8.25
N THR A 46 -7.39 2.48 -9.07
CA THR A 46 -7.90 2.51 -10.43
C THR A 46 -9.15 1.66 -10.53
N ALA A 47 -10.29 2.27 -10.87
CA ALA A 47 -11.59 1.58 -10.95
C ALA A 47 -12.20 1.67 -12.36
N LYS A 48 -12.92 0.62 -12.76
CA LYS A 48 -13.70 0.59 -14.00
C LYS A 48 -15.13 1.09 -13.72
N LEU A 49 -15.30 2.40 -13.59
CA LEU A 49 -16.57 3.00 -13.14
C LEU A 49 -17.60 3.22 -14.25
N THR A 50 -17.18 3.23 -15.51
CA THR A 50 -18.06 3.58 -16.64
C THR A 50 -18.22 2.39 -17.59
N LEU A 51 -17.73 2.50 -18.82
CA LEU A 51 -17.89 1.48 -19.86
C LEU A 51 -16.82 0.38 -19.74
N PRO A 52 -17.11 -0.85 -20.22
CA PRO A 52 -16.10 -1.90 -20.35
C PRO A 52 -14.86 -1.39 -21.11
N GLY A 53 -13.68 -1.62 -20.55
CA GLY A 53 -12.40 -1.16 -21.10
C GLY A 53 -11.87 0.15 -20.52
N PHE A 54 -12.68 0.95 -19.83
CA PHE A 54 -12.26 2.22 -19.24
C PHE A 54 -11.78 2.05 -17.79
N ARG A 55 -10.67 2.71 -17.45
CA ARG A 55 -10.06 2.73 -16.12
C ARG A 55 -9.91 4.17 -15.65
N HIS A 56 -10.30 4.45 -14.41
CA HIS A 56 -10.33 5.79 -13.83
C HIS A 56 -9.45 5.77 -12.59
N ASP A 57 -8.52 6.72 -12.50
CA ASP A 57 -7.87 7.00 -11.23
C ASP A 57 -8.87 7.74 -10.34
N ILE A 58 -9.23 7.14 -9.21
CA ILE A 58 -10.24 7.66 -8.30
C ILE A 58 -9.62 8.35 -7.07
N CYS A 59 -8.28 8.39 -6.96
CA CYS A 59 -7.62 8.87 -5.75
C CYS A 59 -6.32 9.70 -5.99
N SER A 60 -5.71 9.69 -7.17
CA SER A 60 -4.55 10.57 -7.49
C SER A 60 -4.93 11.96 -7.99
N ALA A 61 -6.23 12.27 -8.13
CA ALA A 61 -6.67 13.60 -8.53
C ALA A 61 -6.83 14.50 -7.30
N ILE A 62 -5.72 15.04 -6.80
CA ILE A 62 -5.73 16.17 -5.87
C ILE A 62 -4.76 17.22 -6.42
N HIS A 63 -5.27 18.44 -6.60
CA HIS A 63 -4.51 19.63 -7.02
C HIS A 63 -3.83 20.26 -5.80
#